data_AF-A0A924G7X0-F1
#
_entry.id   AF-A0A924G7X0-F1
#
_cell.length_a   1.000
_cell.length_b   1.000
_cell.length_c   1.000
_cell.angle_alpha   90.00
_cell.angle_beta   90.00
_cell.angle_gamma   90.00
#
_symmetry.space_group_name_H-M   'P 1'
#
loop_
_entity.id
_entity.type
_entity.pdbx_description
1 polymer ?
#
loop_
_entity_poly.entity_id
_entity_poly.type
_entity_poly.pdbx_seq_one_letter_code
_entity_poly.pdbx_strand_id
1 'polypeptide(L)'
;NINLTTSLSYLRDVNLYNHIKNYTNNYGITERISYNVNIKEVFDLNFSSSSTYTLARYTQSPTQNGDYFTQVFSVEPTYSPKSGWIFGADFDYTLYRGQSAGYNQSIPLLNASIAKAIFKKKDGELKLSVFDLLNENKSITRTVEQNYIQDTRTQVLTRYVMLTFTYNLRKFGAKGQQMPPFMKGMFKGNGQPRMMRMGGM
;
A
#
# COMPACT_ATOMS: atom_id res chain seq x y z
N ASN A 1 -11.24 6.49 11.18
CA ASN A 1 -11.97 6.19 9.93
C ASN A 1 -12.00 4.70 9.71
N ILE A 2 -13.20 4.11 9.57
CA ILE A 2 -13.37 2.69 9.23
C ILE A 2 -14.01 2.60 7.86
N ASN A 3 -13.55 1.66 7.04
CA ASN A 3 -14.16 1.32 5.77
C ASN A 3 -14.31 -0.20 5.69
N LEU A 4 -15.48 -0.64 5.24
CA LEU A 4 -15.81 -2.02 4.95
C LEU A 4 -16.31 -2.07 3.51
N THR A 5 -15.75 -2.96 2.70
CA THR A 5 -16.11 -3.15 1.30
C THR A 5 -16.25 -4.63 1.00
N THR A 6 -17.43 -5.03 0.54
CA THR A 6 -17.68 -6.35 -0.05
C THR A 6 -17.65 -6.22 -1.57
N SER A 7 -16.96 -7.12 -2.25
CA SER A 7 -16.88 -7.17 -3.71
C SER A 7 -17.19 -8.59 -4.20
N LEU A 8 -18.15 -8.69 -5.11
CA LEU A 8 -18.48 -9.94 -5.80
C LEU A 8 -18.02 -9.81 -7.26
N SER A 9 -17.42 -10.88 -7.78
CA SER A 9 -16.90 -10.94 -9.13
C SER A 9 -17.25 -12.27 -9.78
N TYR A 10 -17.54 -12.22 -11.07
CA TYR A 10 -17.70 -13.38 -11.91
C TYR A 10 -16.94 -13.13 -13.20
N LEU A 11 -16.05 -14.06 -13.54
CA LEU A 11 -15.25 -14.02 -14.74
C LEU A 11 -15.39 -15.35 -15.47
N ARG A 12 -15.67 -15.29 -16.77
CA ARG A 12 -15.79 -16.46 -17.63
C ARG A 12 -14.83 -16.35 -18.80
N ASP A 13 -13.86 -17.25 -18.83
CA ASP A 13 -12.96 -17.40 -19.96
C ASP A 13 -13.40 -18.56 -20.84
N VAL A 14 -13.06 -18.47 -22.12
CA VAL A 14 -13.25 -19.54 -23.10
C VAL A 14 -11.91 -19.87 -23.74
N ASN A 15 -11.59 -21.15 -23.78
CA ASN A 15 -10.49 -21.67 -24.56
C ASN A 15 -10.91 -22.96 -25.28
N LEU A 16 -10.04 -23.43 -26.17
CA LEU A 16 -10.22 -24.70 -26.86
C LEU A 16 -9.31 -25.73 -26.21
N TYR A 17 -9.90 -26.85 -25.78
CA TYR A 17 -9.18 -28.03 -25.30
C TYR A 17 -9.54 -29.19 -26.22
N ASN A 18 -8.58 -29.73 -26.97
CA ASN A 18 -8.81 -30.76 -28.00
C ASN A 18 -9.95 -30.43 -28.98
N HIS A 19 -9.99 -29.18 -29.48
CA HIS A 19 -11.05 -28.65 -30.37
C HIS A 19 -12.46 -28.56 -29.76
N ILE A 20 -12.62 -28.86 -28.48
CA ILE A 20 -13.86 -28.68 -27.73
C ILE A 20 -13.76 -27.38 -26.93
N LYS A 21 -14.84 -26.59 -26.93
CA LYS A 21 -14.92 -25.38 -26.10
C LYS A 21 -14.87 -25.77 -24.63
N ASN A 22 -13.85 -25.26 -23.93
CA ASN A 22 -13.76 -25.32 -22.49
C ASN A 22 -13.98 -23.92 -21.92
N TYR A 23 -14.90 -23.83 -20.97
CA TYR A 23 -15.17 -22.62 -20.20
C TYR A 23 -14.55 -22.76 -18.81
N THR A 24 -13.89 -21.69 -18.38
CA THR A 24 -13.40 -21.49 -17.03
C THR A 24 -14.27 -20.43 -16.37
N ASN A 25 -14.97 -20.80 -15.30
CA ASN A 25 -15.81 -19.88 -14.54
C ASN A 25 -15.16 -19.62 -13.19
N ASN A 26 -14.81 -18.37 -12.92
CA ASN A 26 -14.23 -17.90 -11.67
C ASN A 26 -15.25 -17.03 -10.94
N TYR A 27 -15.66 -17.46 -9.75
CA TYR A 27 -16.49 -16.66 -8.85
C TYR A 27 -15.62 -16.19 -7.70
N GLY A 28 -15.54 -14.88 -7.49
CA GLY A 28 -14.75 -14.29 -6.42
C GLY A 28 -15.61 -13.48 -5.47
N ILE A 29 -15.46 -13.69 -4.17
CA ILE A 29 -15.93 -12.79 -3.12
C ILE A 29 -14.70 -12.22 -2.40
N THR A 30 -14.68 -10.90 -2.21
CA THR A 30 -13.64 -10.23 -1.43
C THR A 30 -14.28 -9.34 -0.39
N GLU A 31 -13.89 -9.53 0.86
CA GLU A 31 -14.23 -8.67 1.99
C GLU A 31 -12.99 -7.89 2.38
N ARG A 32 -13.07 -6.55 2.37
CA ARG A 32 -11.99 -5.67 2.79
C ARG A 32 -12.45 -4.81 3.96
N ILE A 33 -11.69 -4.87 5.05
CA ILE A 33 -11.81 -3.98 6.19
C ILE A 33 -10.57 -3.11 6.23
N SER A 34 -10.73 -1.82 6.47
CA SER A 34 -9.61 -0.93 6.79
C SER A 34 -10.00 0.02 7.91
N TYR A 35 -9.04 0.31 8.76
CA TYR A 35 -9.22 1.15 9.93
C TYR A 35 -7.98 2.01 10.14
N ASN A 36 -8.19 3.32 10.19
CA ASN A 36 -7.14 4.31 10.42
C ASN A 36 -7.50 5.14 11.65
N VAL A 37 -6.59 5.18 12.62
CA VAL A 37 -6.72 5.91 13.88
C VAL A 37 -5.52 6.82 14.05
N ASN A 38 -5.78 8.04 14.49
CA ASN A 38 -4.76 8.99 14.91
C ASN A 38 -5.23 9.62 16.22
N ILE A 39 -4.52 9.38 17.32
CA ILE A 39 -4.85 9.89 18.66
C ILE A 39 -3.81 10.93 19.05
N LYS A 40 -4.21 12.20 18.97
CA LYS A 40 -3.49 13.36 19.56
C LYS A 40 -1.96 13.35 19.30
N GLU A 41 -1.54 13.12 18.05
CA GLU A 41 -0.13 13.09 17.61
C GLU A 41 0.78 12.07 18.33
N VAL A 42 0.21 11.21 19.17
CA VAL A 42 0.94 10.28 20.05
C VAL A 42 0.81 8.85 19.59
N PHE A 43 -0.32 8.48 18.98
CA PHE A 43 -0.53 7.12 18.52
C PHE A 43 -1.28 7.13 17.21
N ASP A 44 -0.69 6.50 16.22
CA ASP A 44 -1.28 6.29 14.91
C ASP A 44 -1.33 4.78 14.62
N LEU A 45 -2.41 4.34 13.99
CA LEU A 45 -2.61 2.95 13.60
C LEU A 45 -3.27 2.92 12.24
N ASN A 46 -2.59 2.28 11.28
CA ASN A 46 -3.21 1.83 10.06
C ASN A 46 -3.43 0.32 10.16
N PHE A 47 -4.63 -0.12 9.84
CA PHE A 47 -5.00 -1.52 9.78
C PHE A 47 -5.74 -1.78 8.47
N SER A 48 -5.41 -2.89 7.83
CA SER A 48 -6.22 -3.43 6.74
C SER A 48 -6.27 -4.95 6.77
N SER A 49 -7.38 -5.50 6.30
CA SER A 49 -7.59 -6.93 6.14
C SER A 49 -8.41 -7.15 4.88
N SER A 50 -7.99 -8.08 4.04
CA SER A 50 -8.64 -8.46 2.80
C SER A 50 -8.74 -9.98 2.74
N SER A 51 -9.96 -10.48 2.79
CA SER A 51 -10.28 -11.90 2.66
C SER A 51 -10.88 -12.13 1.29
N THR A 52 -10.24 -12.95 0.47
CA THR A 52 -10.72 -13.30 -0.88
C THR A 52 -10.96 -14.79 -0.96
N TYR A 53 -12.16 -15.18 -1.41
CA TYR A 53 -12.51 -16.56 -1.71
C TYR A 53 -12.84 -16.68 -3.20
N THR A 54 -12.21 -17.63 -3.88
CA THR A 54 -12.35 -17.84 -5.33
C THR A 54 -12.74 -19.27 -5.63
N LEU A 55 -13.82 -19.46 -6.36
CA LEU A 55 -14.28 -20.74 -6.90
C LEU A 55 -13.93 -20.82 -8.37
N ALA A 56 -12.99 -21.69 -8.75
CA ALA A 56 -12.64 -21.97 -10.14
C ALA A 56 -13.33 -23.25 -10.61
N ARG A 57 -14.08 -23.16 -11.72
CA ARG A 57 -14.86 -24.28 -12.27
C ARG A 57 -14.58 -24.46 -13.77
N TYR A 58 -14.18 -25.67 -14.16
CA TYR A 58 -13.80 -26.03 -15.52
C TYR A 58 -14.80 -26.99 -16.14
N THR A 59 -15.34 -26.65 -17.30
CA THR A 59 -16.38 -27.48 -17.95
C THR A 59 -15.84 -28.79 -18.53
N GLN A 60 -14.60 -28.81 -19.07
CA GLN A 60 -14.02 -30.01 -19.70
C GLN A 60 -13.05 -30.77 -18.78
N SER A 61 -12.71 -30.21 -17.62
CA SER A 61 -11.84 -30.87 -16.64
C SER A 61 -12.30 -30.59 -15.21
N PRO A 62 -13.47 -31.11 -14.78
CA PRO A 62 -13.98 -30.88 -13.43
C PRO A 62 -13.04 -31.35 -12.32
N THR A 63 -12.13 -32.29 -12.61
CA THR A 63 -11.06 -32.74 -11.70
C THR A 63 -10.05 -31.63 -11.36
N GLN A 64 -10.00 -30.56 -12.15
CA GLN A 64 -9.18 -29.37 -11.90
C GLN A 64 -9.93 -28.26 -11.14
N ASN A 65 -11.20 -28.48 -10.79
CA ASN A 65 -11.95 -27.52 -9.97
C ASN A 65 -11.19 -27.22 -8.67
N GLY A 66 -11.18 -25.95 -8.29
CA GLY A 66 -10.44 -25.49 -7.12
C GLY A 66 -11.18 -24.42 -6.36
N ASP A 67 -11.03 -24.45 -5.04
CA ASP A 67 -11.59 -23.51 -4.10
C ASP A 67 -10.43 -22.89 -3.35
N TYR A 68 -10.21 -21.59 -3.55
CA TYR A 68 -9.03 -20.89 -3.07
C TYR A 68 -9.42 -19.82 -2.06
N PHE A 69 -8.66 -19.74 -0.98
CA PHE A 69 -8.80 -18.67 0.01
C PHE A 69 -7.47 -17.93 0.16
N THR A 70 -7.52 -16.60 0.02
CA THR A 70 -6.40 -15.71 0.27
C THR A 70 -6.78 -14.73 1.37
N GLN A 71 -5.97 -14.66 2.43
CA GLN A 71 -6.08 -13.61 3.43
C GLN A 71 -4.82 -12.75 3.37
N VAL A 72 -5.00 -11.45 3.22
CA VAL A 72 -3.94 -10.45 3.41
C VAL A 72 -4.36 -9.59 4.59
N PHE A 73 -3.50 -9.41 5.58
CA PHE A 73 -3.73 -8.38 6.60
C PHE A 73 -2.45 -7.59 6.84
N SER A 74 -2.61 -6.32 7.20
CA SER A 74 -1.52 -5.39 7.50
C SER A 74 -1.87 -4.55 8.74
N VAL A 75 -0.91 -4.40 9.64
CA VAL A 75 -1.02 -3.66 10.90
C VAL A 75 0.22 -2.79 11.07
N GLU A 76 0.05 -1.47 11.10
CA GLU A 76 1.13 -0.48 11.15
C GLU A 76 0.91 0.49 12.32
N PRO A 77 1.28 0.13 13.56
CA PRO A 77 1.20 1.04 14.68
C PRO A 77 2.45 1.92 14.76
N THR A 78 2.23 3.21 15.04
CA THR A 78 3.27 4.16 15.44
C THR A 78 2.92 4.79 16.77
N TYR A 79 3.87 4.79 17.70
CA TYR A 79 3.74 5.43 19.01
C TYR A 79 4.83 6.49 19.17
N SER A 80 4.42 7.75 19.26
CA SER A 80 5.25 8.96 19.27
C SER A 80 4.96 9.85 20.48
N PRO A 81 5.31 9.42 21.71
CA PRO A 81 5.10 10.24 22.90
C PRO A 81 5.84 11.59 22.82
N LYS A 82 5.34 12.59 23.55
CA LYS A 82 5.90 13.96 23.57
C LYS A 82 7.39 14.04 23.94
N SER A 83 7.93 13.00 24.58
CA SER A 83 9.34 12.81 24.90
C SER A 83 10.27 12.77 23.67
N GLY A 84 9.71 12.68 22.45
CA GLY A 84 10.45 12.64 21.20
C GLY A 84 10.95 11.24 20.82
N TRP A 85 10.63 10.22 21.62
CA TRP A 85 10.77 8.84 21.17
C TRP A 85 9.67 8.50 20.17
N ILE A 86 9.99 7.64 19.21
CA ILE A 86 9.06 7.16 18.19
C ILE A 86 9.31 5.65 18.05
N PHE A 87 8.26 4.86 18.18
CA PHE A 87 8.29 3.41 18.01
C PHE A 87 7.36 3.06 16.86
N GLY A 88 7.83 2.27 15.91
CA GLY A 88 7.03 1.84 14.77
C GLY A 88 7.15 0.35 14.55
N ALA A 89 6.05 -0.28 14.16
CA ALA A 89 6.04 -1.62 13.61
C ALA A 89 5.22 -1.64 12.32
N ASP A 90 5.53 -2.60 11.47
CA ASP A 90 4.88 -2.83 10.19
C ASP A 90 4.79 -4.35 10.06
N PHE A 91 3.57 -4.86 10.14
CA PHE A 91 3.31 -6.29 10.16
C PHE A 91 2.34 -6.66 9.07
N ASP A 92 2.85 -7.37 8.07
CA ASP A 92 2.06 -7.94 6.99
C ASP A 92 1.95 -9.46 7.15
N TYR A 93 0.82 -10.00 6.76
CA TYR A 93 0.63 -11.44 6.71
C TYR A 93 -0.18 -11.82 5.49
N THR A 94 0.35 -12.78 4.75
CA THR A 94 -0.35 -13.38 3.61
C THR A 94 -0.57 -14.87 3.87
N LEU A 95 -1.82 -15.31 3.70
CA LEU A 95 -2.25 -16.69 3.82
C LEU A 95 -2.80 -17.17 2.48
N TYR A 96 -2.30 -18.30 1.99
CA TYR A 96 -2.88 -19.00 0.86
C TYR A 96 -3.41 -20.37 1.30
N ARG A 97 -4.64 -20.69 0.94
CA ARG A 97 -5.28 -22.00 1.20
C ARG A 97 -6.04 -22.48 -0.04
N GLY A 98 -6.19 -23.80 -0.13
CA GLY A 98 -6.88 -24.45 -1.26
C GLY A 98 -6.01 -24.71 -2.48
N GLN A 99 -4.73 -24.35 -2.42
CA GLN A 99 -3.75 -24.65 -3.46
C GLN A 99 -3.23 -26.09 -3.31
N SER A 100 -2.59 -26.61 -4.37
CA SER A 100 -1.88 -27.91 -4.34
C SER A 100 -0.87 -27.99 -3.17
N ALA A 101 -0.61 -29.20 -2.68
CA ALA A 101 0.32 -29.42 -1.58
C ALA A 101 1.68 -28.73 -1.84
N GLY A 102 2.16 -27.93 -0.88
CA GLY A 102 3.35 -27.08 -1.01
C GLY A 102 3.09 -25.58 -1.30
N TYR A 103 1.85 -25.24 -1.71
CA TYR A 103 1.46 -23.86 -2.06
C TYR A 103 0.49 -23.22 -1.07
N ASN A 104 0.00 -24.02 -0.11
CA ASN A 104 -0.62 -23.47 1.09
C ASN A 104 0.48 -22.87 1.96
N GLN A 105 0.53 -21.54 2.01
CA GLN A 105 1.60 -20.80 2.67
C GLN A 105 1.02 -19.83 3.70
N SER A 106 1.86 -19.51 4.68
CA SER A 106 1.63 -18.52 5.74
C SER A 106 2.89 -17.70 5.82
N ILE A 107 2.83 -16.45 5.37
CA ILE A 107 4.00 -15.59 5.18
C ILE A 107 3.85 -14.36 6.08
N PRO A 108 4.36 -14.41 7.31
CA PRO A 108 4.41 -13.25 8.20
C PRO A 108 5.66 -12.40 7.92
N LEU A 109 5.49 -11.10 7.73
CA LEU A 109 6.59 -10.15 7.58
C LEU A 109 6.47 -9.08 8.66
N LEU A 110 7.49 -8.96 9.50
CA LEU A 110 7.53 -7.96 10.57
C LEU A 110 8.76 -7.07 10.40
N ASN A 111 8.53 -5.78 10.21
CA ASN A 111 9.53 -4.74 10.31
C ASN A 111 9.29 -3.94 11.60
N ALA A 112 10.35 -3.50 12.24
CA ALA A 112 10.27 -2.75 13.49
C ALA A 112 11.29 -1.60 13.51
N SER A 113 10.96 -0.53 14.23
CA SER A 113 11.90 0.58 14.39
C SER A 113 11.73 1.31 15.72
N ILE A 114 12.83 1.87 16.18
CA ILE A 114 12.90 2.83 17.28
C ILE A 114 13.65 4.07 16.79
N ALA A 115 13.09 5.24 17.05
CA ALA A 115 13.68 6.51 16.67
C ALA A 115 13.61 7.52 17.82
N LYS A 116 14.52 8.48 17.76
CA LYS A 116 14.57 9.61 18.68
C LYS A 116 14.68 10.91 17.89
N ALA A 117 13.67 11.76 18.04
CA ALA A 117 13.77 13.16 17.69
C ALA A 117 14.80 13.83 18.61
N ILE A 118 15.80 14.45 18.00
CA ILE A 118 16.95 15.08 18.63
C ILE A 118 17.00 16.57 18.28
N PHE A 119 17.82 17.31 19.03
CA PHE A 119 17.90 18.78 19.05
C PHE A 119 16.68 19.48 19.65
N LYS A 120 16.87 20.74 20.07
CA LYS A 120 15.84 21.53 20.77
C LYS A 120 14.58 21.77 19.93
N LYS A 121 14.71 21.79 18.60
CA LYS A 121 13.61 22.04 17.66
C LYS A 121 12.98 20.75 17.11
N LYS A 122 13.46 19.58 17.54
CA LYS A 122 13.07 18.28 16.96
C LYS A 122 13.26 18.24 15.44
N ASP A 123 14.32 18.90 14.96
CA ASP A 123 14.70 19.01 13.56
C ASP A 123 15.71 17.95 13.13
N GLY A 124 16.15 17.08 14.04
CA GLY A 124 16.91 15.88 13.71
C GLY A 124 16.23 14.62 14.25
N GLU A 125 16.53 13.48 13.65
CA GLU A 125 16.07 12.16 14.07
C GLU A 125 17.21 11.14 13.91
N LEU A 126 17.40 10.30 14.92
CA LEU A 126 18.21 9.08 14.82
C LEU A 126 17.28 7.87 14.94
N LYS A 127 17.27 7.00 13.92
CA LYS A 127 16.38 5.85 13.81
C LYS A 127 17.16 4.56 13.61
N LEU A 128 16.83 3.53 14.38
CA LEU A 128 17.27 2.16 14.17
C LEU A 128 16.08 1.34 13.68
N SER A 129 16.24 0.71 12.51
CA SER A 129 15.22 -0.14 11.89
C SER A 129 15.73 -1.57 11.73
N VAL A 130 14.85 -2.54 11.92
CA VAL A 130 15.09 -3.96 11.63
C VAL A 130 14.04 -4.39 10.62
N PHE A 131 14.51 -4.90 9.48
CA PHE A 131 13.66 -5.42 8.42
C PHE A 131 13.63 -6.94 8.47
N ASP A 132 12.46 -7.53 8.19
CA ASP A 132 12.23 -8.98 8.20
C ASP A 132 12.68 -9.66 9.52
N LEU A 133 12.16 -9.15 10.64
CA LEU A 133 12.47 -9.62 11.99
C LEU A 133 12.13 -11.11 12.18
N LEU A 134 11.18 -11.64 11.40
CA LEU A 134 10.78 -13.06 11.43
C LEU A 134 11.60 -13.95 10.48
N ASN A 135 12.35 -13.37 9.51
CA ASN A 135 13.12 -14.11 8.49
C ASN A 135 12.23 -15.01 7.62
N GLU A 136 11.08 -14.46 7.25
CA GLU A 136 10.03 -15.16 6.51
C GLU A 136 9.70 -14.47 5.18
N ASN A 137 10.49 -13.48 4.75
CA ASN A 137 10.36 -12.84 3.43
C ASN A 137 10.86 -13.75 2.28
N LYS A 138 10.33 -14.98 2.21
CA LYS A 138 10.61 -15.96 1.17
C LYS A 138 9.41 -16.00 0.22
N SER A 139 9.36 -15.09 -0.75
CA SER A 139 8.24 -15.07 -1.70
C SER A 139 8.35 -16.21 -2.72
N ILE A 140 7.37 -17.13 -2.70
CA ILE A 140 7.15 -18.13 -3.74
C ILE A 140 5.81 -17.79 -4.39
N THR A 141 5.83 -17.28 -5.62
CA THR A 141 4.61 -17.05 -6.41
C THR A 141 4.51 -18.15 -7.46
N ARG A 142 3.47 -18.98 -7.39
CA ARG A 142 3.12 -19.95 -8.44
C ARG A 142 1.96 -19.40 -9.25
N THR A 143 2.18 -19.22 -10.54
CA THR A 143 1.11 -18.98 -11.52
C THR A 143 0.73 -20.34 -12.09
N VAL A 144 -0.53 -20.73 -11.94
CA VAL A 144 -1.09 -21.96 -12.53
C VAL A 144 -1.96 -21.55 -13.71
N GLU A 145 -1.50 -21.86 -14.94
CA GLU A 145 -2.31 -21.81 -16.15
C GLU A 145 -2.54 -23.24 -16.66
N GLN A 146 -3.63 -23.49 -17.41
CA GLN A 146 -4.04 -24.85 -17.78
C GLN A 146 -3.00 -25.65 -18.60
N ASN A 147 -2.00 -25.00 -19.19
CA ASN A 147 -1.02 -25.62 -20.08
C ASN A 147 0.41 -25.62 -19.52
N TYR A 148 0.66 -24.95 -18.40
CA TYR A 148 1.94 -25.00 -17.69
C TYR A 148 1.82 -24.49 -16.25
N ILE A 149 2.65 -25.05 -15.38
CA ILE A 149 2.85 -24.56 -14.03
C ILE A 149 4.17 -23.77 -14.04
N GLN A 150 4.11 -22.47 -13.73
CA GLN A 150 5.31 -21.66 -13.56
C GLN A 150 5.51 -21.29 -12.11
N ASP A 151 6.61 -21.79 -11.55
CA ASP A 151 7.10 -21.45 -10.22
C ASP A 151 8.06 -20.27 -10.32
N THR A 152 7.66 -19.10 -9.83
CA THR A 152 8.58 -17.96 -9.66
C THR A 152 8.99 -17.88 -8.20
N ARG A 153 10.25 -18.22 -7.92
CA ARG A 153 10.84 -18.08 -6.58
C ARG A 153 11.66 -16.80 -6.54
N THR A 154 11.12 -15.76 -5.91
CA THR A 154 11.83 -14.48 -5.76
C THR A 154 12.48 -14.44 -4.39
N GLN A 155 13.80 -14.60 -4.36
CA GLN A 155 14.59 -14.43 -3.14
C GLN A 155 14.82 -12.93 -2.94
N VAL A 156 14.08 -12.31 -2.03
CA VAL A 156 14.24 -10.88 -1.68
C VAL A 156 15.30 -10.74 -0.57
N LEU A 157 15.95 -9.57 -0.46
CA LEU A 157 16.96 -9.26 0.57
C LEU A 157 16.48 -9.70 1.96
N THR A 158 17.27 -10.58 2.59
CA THR A 158 17.00 -11.18 3.90
C THR A 158 17.30 -10.21 5.04
N ARG A 159 16.63 -10.42 6.19
CA ARG A 159 16.77 -9.70 7.47
C ARG A 159 18.03 -8.84 7.62
N TYR A 160 17.85 -7.54 7.83
CA TYR A 160 18.96 -6.61 8.07
C TYR A 160 18.58 -5.48 9.03
N VAL A 161 19.59 -4.81 9.56
CA VAL A 161 19.46 -3.68 10.48
C VAL A 161 19.99 -2.43 9.80
N MET A 162 19.29 -1.30 9.95
CA MET A 162 19.66 -0.01 9.37
C MET A 162 19.64 1.08 10.45
N LEU A 163 20.74 1.83 10.54
CA LEU A 163 20.82 3.06 11.31
C LEU A 163 20.68 4.25 10.37
N THR A 164 19.73 5.14 10.63
CA THR A 164 19.43 6.31 9.80
C THR A 164 19.50 7.56 10.64
N PHE A 165 20.21 8.56 10.14
CA PHE A 165 20.17 9.92 10.68
C PHE A 165 19.48 10.84 9.67
N THR A 166 18.48 11.57 10.11
CA THR A 166 17.70 12.51 9.30
C THR A 166 17.81 13.91 9.92
N TYR A 167 18.05 14.94 9.10
CA TYR A 167 18.05 16.33 9.54
C TYR A 167 17.21 17.21 8.60
N ASN A 168 16.30 17.99 9.17
CA ASN A 168 15.35 18.82 8.44
C ASN A 168 15.79 20.29 8.42
N LEU A 169 16.33 20.73 7.27
CA LEU A 169 16.81 22.10 7.04
C LEU A 169 15.64 23.07 6.80
N ARG A 170 14.97 23.53 7.87
CA ARG A 170 13.92 24.56 7.76
C ARG A 170 14.50 25.97 7.65
N LYS A 171 15.24 26.29 6.57
CA LYS A 171 15.61 27.67 6.18
C LYS A 171 15.88 27.78 4.67
N PHE A 172 14.84 27.72 3.86
CA PHE A 172 14.77 28.53 2.64
C PHE A 172 13.69 29.59 2.85
N GLY A 173 14.03 30.58 3.68
CA GLY A 173 13.28 31.81 3.68
C GLY A 173 13.49 32.45 2.31
N ALA A 174 12.43 32.54 1.52
CA ALA A 174 12.31 33.63 0.57
C ALA A 174 12.51 34.91 1.39
N LYS A 175 13.75 35.41 1.42
CA LYS A 175 14.00 36.79 1.81
C LYS A 175 13.07 37.60 0.93
N GLY A 176 12.15 38.31 1.56
CA GLY A 176 11.18 39.14 0.86
C GLY A 176 11.90 39.88 -0.25
N GLN A 177 11.41 39.68 -1.47
CA GLN A 177 11.56 40.70 -2.48
C GLN A 177 10.74 41.87 -1.95
N GLN A 178 11.39 42.71 -1.15
CA GLN A 178 10.98 44.10 -1.00
C GLN A 178 10.99 44.63 -2.42
N MET A 179 9.82 44.69 -3.03
CA MET A 179 9.67 45.37 -4.30
C MET A 179 10.21 46.80 -4.08
N PRO A 180 11.13 47.28 -4.93
CA PRO A 180 11.63 48.64 -4.85
C PRO A 180 10.47 49.64 -4.75
N PRO A 181 10.60 50.74 -3.99
CA PRO A 181 9.52 51.72 -3.75
C PRO A 181 8.81 52.23 -5.01
N PHE A 182 9.44 52.13 -6.18
CA PHE A 182 8.92 52.52 -7.49
C PHE A 182 7.72 51.65 -7.96
N MET A 183 7.55 50.42 -7.45
CA MET A 183 6.41 49.56 -7.81
C MET A 183 5.19 49.73 -6.90
N LYS A 184 5.29 50.48 -5.78
CA LYS A 184 4.17 50.68 -4.85
C LYS A 184 3.18 51.76 -5.30
N GLY A 185 3.53 52.56 -6.31
CA GLY A 185 2.70 53.63 -6.88
C GLY A 185 1.81 53.21 -8.06
N MET A 186 1.96 52.00 -8.60
CA MET A 186 1.15 51.54 -9.75
C MET A 186 -0.26 51.04 -9.37
N PHE A 187 -0.62 51.04 -8.09
CA PHE A 187 -2.01 51.08 -7.66
C PHE A 187 -2.43 52.54 -7.41
N LYS A 188 -2.83 53.27 -8.46
CA LYS A 188 -3.86 54.35 -8.37
C LYS A 188 -4.08 54.97 -9.75
N GLY A 189 -4.87 54.29 -10.58
CA GLY A 189 -5.41 54.84 -11.82
C GLY A 189 -6.87 54.46 -11.96
N ASN A 190 -7.75 55.20 -11.28
CA ASN A 190 -9.18 55.18 -11.57
C ASN A 190 -9.40 55.70 -13.00
N GLY A 191 -9.95 54.86 -13.87
CA GLY A 191 -10.31 55.27 -15.22
C GLY A 191 -10.89 54.12 -16.05
N GLN A 192 -12.11 53.70 -15.75
CA GLN A 192 -13.00 53.21 -16.82
C GLN A 192 -13.53 54.45 -17.58
N PRO A 193 -13.90 54.40 -18.88
CA PRO A 193 -14.66 53.28 -19.48
C PRO A 193 -14.48 52.94 -20.99
N ARG A 194 -14.98 51.73 -21.35
CA ARG A 194 -15.51 51.26 -22.67
C ARG A 194 -14.48 51.03 -23.81
N MET A 195 -14.58 50.02 -24.68
CA MET A 195 -15.74 49.44 -25.39
C MET A 195 -15.60 47.94 -25.71
N MET A 196 -16.77 47.33 -26.00
CA MET A 196 -17.07 45.97 -26.47
C MET A 196 -16.34 45.55 -27.77
N ARG A 197 -16.18 44.22 -28.00
CA ARG A 197 -16.84 43.48 -29.11
C ARG A 197 -16.54 41.95 -29.10
N MET A 198 -17.64 41.18 -29.08
CA MET A 198 -17.97 39.82 -29.63
C MET A 198 -16.83 38.86 -30.01
N GLY A 199 -16.87 37.54 -29.82
CA GLY A 199 -17.95 36.56 -29.61
C GLY A 199 -17.54 35.25 -30.34
N GLY A 200 -18.04 34.07 -29.88
CA GLY A 200 -18.11 32.71 -30.48
C GLY A 200 -16.98 32.17 -31.40
N MET A 201 -16.59 30.90 -31.35
CA MET A 201 -17.37 29.65 -31.18
C MET A 201 -16.59 28.64 -30.34
#